data_AF-A0A950ZNX8-F1
#
_entry.id   AF-A0A950ZNX8-F1
#
_cell.length_a   1.000
_cell.length_b   1.000
_cell.length_c   1.000
_cell.angle_alpha   90.00
_cell.angle_beta   90.00
_cell.angle_gamma   90.00
#
_symmetry.space_group_name_H-M   'P 1'
#
loop_
_entity.id
_entity.type
_entity.pdbx_description
1 polymer ?
#
loop_
_entity_poly.entity_id
_entity_poly.type
_entity_poly.pdbx_seq_one_letter_code
_entity_poly.pdbx_strand_id
1 'polypeptide(L)'
;MATTRASTANAAVPEPGDGTATPPVTTPTPTVTHYQQVAAEFMSALDEISQIIPKLEAIHVSTANLVRSRLNVPNEFLATVTAAVEQVPELQAIQKLDVNAAHDTLQFLEAFRPVRDKVDAFAKNLKYTMDSRKAKLATDSLLTYDVAKGLARDPNSATIASLVANMKRDLGRRGRPKTPLALRKTTPAPGIGVPTPRLLPPNEPEGWVPRDDAGPRG
;
A
#
# COMPACT_ATOMS: atom_id res chain seq x y z
N MET A 1 2.63 -11.20 81.55
CA MET A 1 1.26 -11.52 81.97
C MET A 1 0.63 -12.43 80.92
N ALA A 2 -0.03 -13.51 81.37
CA ALA A 2 -0.92 -14.44 80.64
C ALA A 2 -0.33 -15.48 79.65
N THR A 3 0.25 -16.52 80.25
CA THR A 3 0.11 -18.00 80.10
C THR A 3 -1.12 -18.58 79.32
N THR A 4 -0.89 -19.74 78.64
CA THR A 4 -1.79 -20.95 78.46
C THR A 4 -2.90 -20.89 77.37
N ARG A 5 -3.24 -21.93 76.56
CA ARG A 5 -2.91 -23.37 76.41
C ARG A 5 -3.30 -23.89 75.00
N ALA A 6 -2.81 -25.10 74.69
CA ALA A 6 -3.02 -25.92 73.49
C ALA A 6 -4.47 -26.32 73.15
N SER A 7 -4.70 -26.69 71.86
CA SER A 7 -5.74 -27.64 71.46
C SER A 7 -5.29 -28.51 70.27
N THR A 8 -5.02 -29.77 70.61
CA THR A 8 -5.39 -31.05 69.99
C THR A 8 -5.33 -31.29 68.47
N ALA A 9 -4.71 -32.44 68.19
CA ALA A 9 -4.51 -33.15 66.93
C ALA A 9 -5.73 -33.29 66.01
N ASN A 10 -5.46 -33.36 64.71
CA ASN A 10 -6.07 -34.41 63.90
C ASN A 10 -5.05 -34.96 62.89
N ALA A 11 -4.84 -36.27 62.99
CA ALA A 11 -4.08 -37.04 62.04
C ALA A 11 -4.92 -37.24 60.77
N ALA A 12 -4.35 -36.90 59.62
CA ALA A 12 -4.82 -37.39 58.33
C ALA A 12 -3.59 -37.62 57.45
N VAL A 13 -3.10 -38.85 57.47
CA VAL A 13 -2.34 -39.41 56.36
C VAL A 13 -3.35 -39.76 55.28
N PRO A 14 -3.18 -39.24 54.06
CA PRO A 14 -3.40 -40.07 52.89
C PRO A 14 -2.15 -40.06 51.99
N GLU A 15 -1.66 -41.28 51.78
CA GLU A 15 -1.03 -41.85 50.57
C GLU A 15 0.15 -41.15 49.86
N PRO A 16 1.18 -41.92 49.45
CA PRO A 16 2.19 -41.47 48.49
C PRO A 16 1.53 -41.35 47.11
N GLY A 17 0.97 -40.18 46.82
CA GLY A 17 0.58 -39.83 45.46
C GLY A 17 1.81 -39.79 44.57
N ASP A 18 1.89 -40.73 43.63
CA ASP A 18 2.86 -40.78 42.55
C ASP A 18 3.11 -39.39 41.98
N GLY A 19 4.30 -38.86 42.26
CA GLY A 19 4.79 -37.59 41.77
C GLY A 19 5.03 -37.62 40.26
N THR A 20 3.96 -37.65 39.47
CA THR A 20 3.98 -37.16 38.09
C THR A 20 3.67 -35.67 38.12
N ALA A 21 4.62 -34.91 38.69
CA ALA A 21 4.67 -33.47 38.51
C ALA A 21 4.97 -33.20 37.03
N THR A 22 3.89 -33.06 36.26
CA THR A 22 3.95 -32.56 34.88
C THR A 22 4.64 -31.19 34.94
N PRO A 23 5.77 -30.97 34.24
CA PRO A 23 6.42 -29.67 34.25
C PRO A 23 5.46 -28.61 33.69
N PRO A 24 5.42 -27.39 34.26
CA PRO A 24 4.61 -26.30 33.71
C PRO A 24 5.07 -26.04 32.27
N VAL A 25 4.15 -26.22 31.33
CA VAL A 25 4.31 -25.81 29.94
C VAL A 25 4.52 -24.31 29.93
N THR A 26 5.77 -23.88 29.82
CA THR A 26 6.13 -22.51 29.52
C THR A 26 5.72 -22.26 28.08
N THR A 27 4.57 -21.60 27.90
CA THR A 27 4.19 -21.03 26.61
C THR A 27 5.30 -20.05 26.22
N PRO A 28 5.99 -20.25 25.07
CA PRO A 28 7.04 -19.34 24.66
C PRO A 28 6.42 -17.98 24.41
N THR A 29 6.77 -17.00 25.24
CA THR A 29 6.44 -15.59 25.00
C THR A 29 7.06 -15.22 23.65
N PRO A 30 6.27 -14.74 22.67
CA PRO A 30 6.80 -14.43 21.35
C PRO A 30 7.88 -13.37 21.51
N THR A 31 9.11 -13.72 21.12
CA THR A 31 10.22 -12.77 21.06
C THR A 31 9.84 -11.71 20.05
N VAL A 32 9.53 -10.51 20.54
CA VAL A 32 9.28 -9.35 19.68
C VAL A 32 10.51 -9.17 18.80
N THR A 33 10.35 -9.34 17.50
CA THR A 33 11.45 -9.21 16.55
C THR A 33 11.88 -7.74 16.47
N HIS A 34 13.15 -7.47 16.20
CA HIS A 34 13.69 -6.09 16.08
C HIS A 34 12.82 -5.20 15.17
N TYR A 35 12.32 -5.74 14.05
CA TYR A 35 11.44 -4.99 13.14
C TYR A 35 10.05 -4.68 13.70
N GLN A 36 9.54 -5.50 14.63
CA GLN A 36 8.29 -5.20 15.34
C GLN A 36 8.47 -4.04 16.31
N GLN A 37 9.64 -3.92 16.97
CA GLN A 37 9.94 -2.79 17.85
C GLN A 37 10.04 -1.49 17.04
N VAL A 38 10.80 -1.50 15.93
CA VAL A 38 10.92 -0.34 15.03
C VAL A 38 9.57 0.06 14.43
N ALA A 39 8.72 -0.91 14.07
CA ALA A 39 7.38 -0.60 13.57
C ALA A 39 6.47 0.03 14.63
N ALA A 40 6.56 -0.43 15.89
CA ALA A 40 5.79 0.13 17.00
C ALA A 40 6.23 1.57 17.30
N GLU A 41 7.54 1.84 17.33
CA GLU A 41 8.09 3.18 17.49
C GLU A 41 7.63 4.12 16.36
N PHE A 42 7.68 3.63 15.11
CA PHE A 42 7.20 4.39 13.96
C PHE A 42 5.70 4.70 14.02
N MET A 43 4.86 3.75 14.49
CA MET A 43 3.43 3.99 14.68
C MET A 43 3.17 5.06 15.75
N SER A 44 3.90 5.02 16.87
CA SER A 44 3.82 6.06 17.91
C SER A 44 4.16 7.45 17.36
N ALA A 45 5.20 7.55 16.54
CA ALA A 45 5.57 8.81 15.91
C ALA A 45 4.50 9.33 14.94
N LEU A 46 3.79 8.45 14.23
CA LEU A 46 2.67 8.85 13.37
C LEU A 46 1.48 9.36 14.20
N ASP A 47 1.21 8.75 15.35
CA ASP A 47 0.16 9.20 16.26
C ASP A 47 0.50 10.59 16.83
N GLU A 48 1.76 10.85 17.19
CA GLU A 48 2.23 12.18 17.59
C GLU A 48 2.08 13.22 16.46
N ILE A 49 2.45 12.87 15.23
CA ILE A 49 2.27 13.75 14.06
C ILE A 49 0.79 14.06 13.84
N SER A 50 -0.10 13.09 14.05
CA SER A 50 -1.55 13.27 13.87
C SER A 50 -2.13 14.34 14.81
N GLN A 51 -1.54 14.50 16.02
CA GLN A 51 -1.96 15.50 17.00
C GLN A 51 -1.54 16.93 16.62
N ILE A 52 -0.52 17.07 15.77
CA ILE A 52 -0.03 18.39 15.30
C ILE A 52 -0.95 18.97 14.23
N ILE A 53 -1.62 18.11 13.45
CA ILE A 53 -2.46 18.56 12.33
C ILE A 53 -3.78 19.11 12.89
N PRO A 54 -4.08 20.41 12.69
CA PRO A 54 -5.32 20.98 13.17
C PRO A 54 -6.52 20.32 12.49
N LYS A 55 -7.56 19.98 13.27
CA LYS A 55 -8.85 19.44 12.76
C LYS A 55 -8.70 18.25 11.81
N LEU A 56 -7.78 17.32 12.09
CA LEU A 56 -7.65 16.10 11.30
C LEU A 56 -8.91 15.24 11.43
N GLU A 57 -9.67 15.11 10.36
CA GLU A 57 -10.89 14.30 10.31
C GLU A 57 -10.59 12.87 9.83
N ALA A 58 -11.13 11.87 10.52
CA ALA A 58 -11.11 10.50 10.05
C ALA A 58 -12.10 10.34 8.88
N ILE A 59 -11.77 9.49 7.91
CA ILE A 59 -12.66 9.21 6.79
C ILE A 59 -13.94 8.54 7.32
N HIS A 60 -15.06 9.23 7.24
CA HIS A 60 -16.37 8.65 7.50
C HIS A 60 -16.96 8.08 6.21
N VAL A 61 -17.29 6.78 6.21
CA VAL A 61 -17.84 6.08 5.03
C VAL A 61 -19.15 6.70 4.51
N SER A 62 -19.93 7.34 5.39
CA SER A 62 -21.19 8.02 5.04
C SER A 62 -20.98 9.35 4.31
N THR A 63 -19.91 10.09 4.60
CA THR A 63 -19.63 11.40 4.00
C THR A 63 -18.63 11.33 2.85
N ALA A 64 -17.89 10.21 2.72
CA ALA A 64 -16.85 10.04 1.70
C ALA A 64 -17.35 10.28 0.26
N ASN A 65 -18.57 9.86 -0.07
CA ASN A 65 -19.14 10.08 -1.40
C ASN A 65 -19.47 11.56 -1.66
N LEU A 66 -20.00 12.25 -0.64
CA LEU A 66 -20.26 13.68 -0.70
C LEU A 66 -18.96 14.45 -0.92
N VAL A 67 -17.93 14.15 -0.12
CA VAL A 67 -16.61 14.79 -0.24
C VAL A 67 -16.06 14.59 -1.65
N ARG A 68 -15.98 13.35 -2.15
CA ARG A 68 -15.51 13.06 -3.52
C ARG A 68 -16.26 13.83 -4.59
N SER A 69 -17.58 13.99 -4.45
CA SER A 69 -18.40 14.71 -5.44
C SER A 69 -18.06 16.21 -5.51
N ARG A 70 -17.54 16.80 -4.43
CA ARG A 70 -17.24 18.24 -4.31
C ARG A 70 -15.76 18.58 -4.51
N LEU A 71 -14.86 17.59 -4.51
CA LEU A 71 -13.41 17.80 -4.72
C LEU A 71 -13.03 18.23 -6.14
N ASN A 72 -13.94 18.11 -7.11
CA ASN A 72 -13.66 18.50 -8.50
C ASN A 72 -13.73 20.02 -8.74
N VAL A 73 -14.07 20.82 -7.73
CA VAL A 73 -14.11 22.27 -7.84
C VAL A 73 -12.69 22.83 -7.75
N PRO A 74 -12.22 23.62 -8.74
CA PRO A 74 -10.89 24.20 -8.69
C PRO A 74 -10.71 25.19 -7.53
N ASN A 75 -9.55 25.18 -6.88
CA ASN A 75 -9.24 26.14 -5.80
C ASN A 75 -9.29 27.60 -6.28
N GLU A 76 -8.87 27.87 -7.52
CA GLU A 76 -8.95 29.21 -8.14
C GLU A 76 -10.40 29.73 -8.22
N PHE A 77 -11.34 28.83 -8.53
CA PHE A 77 -12.76 29.18 -8.55
C PHE A 77 -13.25 29.52 -7.14
N LEU A 78 -12.87 28.72 -6.14
CA LEU A 78 -13.19 29.00 -4.74
C LEU A 78 -12.63 30.35 -4.29
N ALA A 79 -11.37 30.65 -4.62
CA ALA A 79 -10.74 31.94 -4.31
C ALA A 79 -11.48 33.12 -4.97
N THR A 80 -11.85 32.96 -6.25
CA THR A 80 -12.59 33.99 -7.00
C THR A 80 -13.98 34.25 -6.38
N VAL A 81 -14.70 33.18 -6.00
CA VAL A 81 -16.01 33.30 -5.35
C VAL A 81 -15.88 33.98 -3.98
N THR A 82 -14.89 33.60 -3.17
CA THR A 82 -14.63 34.25 -1.88
C THR A 82 -14.36 35.75 -2.05
N ALA A 83 -13.50 36.12 -3.01
CA ALA A 83 -13.22 37.53 -3.32
C ALA A 83 -14.45 38.28 -3.82
N ALA A 84 -15.31 37.64 -4.63
CA ALA A 84 -16.56 38.26 -5.09
C ALA A 84 -17.56 38.49 -3.95
N VAL A 85 -17.66 37.57 -2.99
CA VAL A 85 -18.51 37.72 -1.79
C VAL A 85 -18.00 38.85 -0.89
N GLU A 86 -16.69 39.04 -0.81
CA GLU A 86 -16.07 40.14 -0.04
C GLU A 86 -16.30 41.52 -0.69
N GLN A 87 -16.26 41.58 -2.02
CA GLN A 87 -16.42 42.84 -2.77
C GLN A 87 -17.88 43.31 -2.88
N VAL A 88 -18.85 42.39 -2.85
CA VAL A 88 -20.26 42.69 -3.09
C VAL A 88 -21.07 42.47 -1.80
N PRO A 89 -21.46 43.56 -1.08
CA PRO A 89 -22.19 43.46 0.19
C PRO A 89 -23.52 42.70 0.09
N GLU A 90 -24.18 42.75 -1.08
CA GLU A 90 -25.43 42.02 -1.32
C GLU A 90 -25.24 40.50 -1.24
N LEU A 91 -24.09 39.98 -1.69
CA LEU A 91 -23.77 38.56 -1.58
C LEU A 91 -23.39 38.17 -0.14
N GLN A 92 -22.73 39.08 0.58
CA GLN A 92 -22.41 38.88 1.99
C GLN A 92 -23.67 38.82 2.87
N ALA A 93 -24.72 39.57 2.51
CA ALA A 93 -26.01 39.56 3.22
C ALA A 93 -26.70 38.18 3.23
N ILE A 94 -26.37 37.29 2.28
CA ILE A 94 -26.93 35.93 2.20
C ILE A 94 -26.33 35.00 3.27
N GLN A 95 -25.15 35.35 3.82
CA GLN A 95 -24.46 34.62 4.91
C GLN A 95 -24.28 33.11 4.68
N LYS A 96 -24.25 32.66 3.42
CA LYS A 96 -24.06 31.24 3.07
C LYS A 96 -22.59 30.81 3.04
N LEU A 97 -21.68 31.77 2.86
CA LEU A 97 -20.24 31.54 2.81
C LEU A 97 -19.58 32.44 3.86
N ASP A 98 -18.85 31.82 4.78
CA ASP A 98 -18.01 32.54 5.73
C ASP A 98 -16.65 32.81 5.07
N VAL A 99 -16.40 34.09 4.77
CA VAL A 99 -15.20 34.56 4.07
C VAL A 99 -13.93 34.21 4.86
N ASN A 100 -13.95 34.37 6.19
CA ASN A 100 -12.79 34.09 7.03
C ASN A 100 -12.44 32.60 7.03
N ALA A 101 -13.45 31.74 7.20
CA ALA A 101 -13.26 30.30 7.13
C ALA A 101 -12.81 29.82 5.73
N ALA A 102 -13.30 30.47 4.66
CA ALA A 102 -12.89 30.16 3.30
C ALA A 102 -11.41 30.49 3.05
N HIS A 103 -10.91 31.64 3.52
CA HIS A 103 -9.49 31.99 3.43
C HIS A 103 -8.60 31.03 4.23
N ASP A 104 -8.98 30.73 5.49
CA ASP A 104 -8.26 29.76 6.33
C ASP A 104 -8.16 28.39 5.65
N THR A 105 -9.27 27.93 5.05
CA THR A 105 -9.30 26.66 4.31
C THR A 105 -8.39 26.67 3.09
N LEU A 106 -8.40 27.72 2.28
CA LEU A 106 -7.55 27.82 1.09
C LEU A 106 -6.06 27.86 1.47
N GLN A 107 -5.71 28.61 2.51
CA GLN A 107 -4.35 28.68 3.02
C GLN A 107 -3.88 27.32 3.58
N PHE A 108 -4.75 26.62 4.29
CA PHE A 108 -4.49 25.25 4.76
C PHE A 108 -4.21 24.30 3.59
N LEU A 109 -5.05 24.32 2.55
CA LEU A 109 -4.88 23.46 1.38
C LEU A 109 -3.55 23.71 0.66
N GLU A 110 -3.14 24.97 0.53
CA GLU A 110 -1.87 25.33 -0.10
C GLU A 110 -0.67 24.88 0.75
N ALA A 111 -0.70 25.16 2.05
CA ALA A 111 0.40 24.84 2.97
C ALA A 111 0.61 23.33 3.15
N PHE A 112 -0.48 22.54 3.16
CA PHE A 112 -0.41 21.09 3.38
C PHE A 112 -0.20 20.27 2.10
N ARG A 113 -0.35 20.86 0.91
CA ARG A 113 -0.08 20.18 -0.36
C ARG A 113 1.33 19.54 -0.43
N PRO A 114 2.43 20.27 -0.16
CA PRO A 114 3.76 19.66 -0.17
C PRO A 114 3.96 18.62 0.93
N VAL A 115 3.25 18.73 2.06
CA VAL A 115 3.29 17.73 3.15
C VAL A 115 2.69 16.43 2.66
N ARG A 116 1.50 16.48 2.05
CA ARG A 116 0.85 15.32 1.44
C ARG A 116 1.74 14.68 0.38
N ASP A 117 2.31 15.46 -0.53
CA ASP A 117 3.16 14.94 -1.60
C ASP A 117 4.37 14.18 -1.04
N LYS A 118 4.97 14.69 0.05
CA LYS A 118 6.06 13.99 0.76
C LYS A 118 5.60 12.69 1.41
N VAL A 119 4.43 12.67 2.06
CA VAL A 119 3.87 11.46 2.66
C VAL A 119 3.56 10.40 1.60
N ASP A 120 2.98 10.80 0.46
CA ASP A 120 2.70 9.90 -0.66
C ASP A 120 4.00 9.34 -1.27
N ALA A 121 5.04 10.16 -1.42
CA ALA A 121 6.36 9.72 -1.87
C ALA A 121 7.00 8.75 -0.87
N PHE A 122 6.91 9.04 0.43
CA PHE A 122 7.40 8.16 1.49
C PHE A 122 6.71 6.79 1.46
N ALA A 123 5.37 6.77 1.36
CA ALA A 123 4.60 5.53 1.30
C ALA A 123 5.01 4.65 0.09
N LYS A 124 5.23 5.27 -1.08
CA LYS A 124 5.73 4.59 -2.28
C LYS A 124 7.13 4.00 -2.06
N ASN A 125 8.03 4.78 -1.44
CA ASN A 125 9.40 4.33 -1.16
C ASN A 125 9.45 3.19 -0.14
N LEU A 126 8.60 3.25 0.90
CA LEU A 126 8.47 2.18 1.89
C LEU A 126 7.97 0.89 1.24
N LYS A 127 6.91 0.98 0.44
CA LYS A 127 6.39 -0.16 -0.34
C LYS A 127 7.48 -0.75 -1.24
N TYR A 128 8.19 0.08 -1.99
CA TYR A 128 9.29 -0.37 -2.85
C TYR A 128 10.41 -1.07 -2.04
N THR A 129 10.74 -0.57 -0.85
CA THR A 129 11.74 -1.19 0.04
C THR A 129 11.30 -2.58 0.51
N MET A 130 10.03 -2.75 0.87
CA MET A 130 9.48 -4.06 1.24
C MET A 130 9.49 -5.02 0.05
N ASP A 131 9.04 -4.55 -1.12
CA ASP A 131 8.95 -5.36 -2.33
C ASP A 131 10.35 -5.76 -2.84
N SER A 132 11.34 -4.86 -2.78
CA SER A 132 12.73 -5.15 -3.17
C SER A 132 13.40 -6.16 -2.23
N ARG A 133 13.22 -6.02 -0.91
CA ARG A 133 13.73 -7.01 0.07
C ARG A 133 13.10 -8.38 -0.15
N LYS A 134 11.78 -8.42 -0.40
CA LYS A 134 11.07 -9.66 -0.72
C LYS A 134 11.56 -10.27 -2.04
N ALA A 135 11.77 -9.46 -3.07
CA ALA A 135 12.26 -9.91 -4.37
C ALA A 135 13.65 -10.56 -4.24
N LYS A 136 14.57 -9.91 -3.50
CA LYS A 136 15.89 -10.47 -3.21
C LYS A 136 15.80 -11.83 -2.50
N LEU A 137 15.01 -11.89 -1.42
CA LEU A 137 14.80 -13.14 -0.69
C LEU A 137 14.20 -14.24 -1.59
N ALA A 138 13.26 -13.89 -2.46
CA ALA A 138 12.67 -14.82 -3.41
C ALA A 138 13.70 -15.35 -4.42
N THR A 139 14.56 -14.48 -4.95
CA THR A 139 15.65 -14.88 -5.85
C THR A 139 16.60 -15.86 -5.16
N ASP A 140 17.09 -15.52 -3.97
CA ASP A 140 18.02 -16.37 -3.21
C ASP A 140 17.37 -17.72 -2.86
N SER A 141 16.08 -17.71 -2.51
CA SER A 141 15.32 -18.94 -2.23
C SER A 141 15.14 -19.83 -3.45
N LEU A 142 14.86 -19.23 -4.62
CA LEU A 142 14.71 -19.98 -5.88
C LEU A 142 16.04 -20.59 -6.33
N LEU A 143 17.15 -19.85 -6.22
CA LEU A 143 18.48 -20.37 -6.50
C LEU A 143 18.83 -21.55 -5.59
N THR A 144 18.54 -21.41 -4.28
CA THR A 144 18.74 -22.49 -3.30
C THR A 144 17.91 -23.72 -3.64
N TYR A 145 16.65 -23.53 -4.05
CA TYR A 145 15.79 -24.63 -4.49
C TYR A 145 16.33 -25.32 -5.74
N ASP A 146 16.84 -24.59 -6.73
CA ASP A 146 17.40 -25.18 -7.94
C ASP A 146 18.67 -25.99 -7.65
N VAL A 147 19.54 -25.50 -6.75
CA VAL A 147 20.69 -26.27 -6.25
C VAL A 147 20.25 -27.53 -5.51
N ALA A 148 19.30 -27.41 -4.57
CA ALA A 148 18.77 -28.54 -3.81
C ALA A 148 18.13 -29.59 -4.73
N LYS A 149 17.43 -29.16 -5.78
CA LYS A 149 16.85 -30.04 -6.80
C LYS A 149 17.92 -30.75 -7.63
N GLY A 150 19.05 -30.09 -7.89
CA GLY A 150 20.23 -30.71 -8.51
C GLY A 150 20.79 -31.83 -7.63
N LEU A 151 21.05 -31.53 -6.36
CA LEU A 151 21.59 -32.47 -5.37
C LEU A 151 20.65 -33.66 -5.11
N ALA A 152 19.34 -33.43 -5.06
CA ALA A 152 18.34 -34.48 -4.84
C ALA A 152 18.29 -35.57 -5.94
N ARG A 153 19.03 -35.41 -7.04
CA ARG A 153 19.17 -36.46 -8.07
C ARG A 153 20.15 -37.55 -7.65
N ASP A 154 21.04 -37.27 -6.70
CA ASP A 154 22.02 -38.25 -6.23
C ASP A 154 21.33 -39.26 -5.30
N PRO A 155 21.50 -40.57 -5.54
CA PRO A 155 20.82 -41.61 -4.76
C PRO A 155 21.21 -41.63 -3.28
N ASN A 156 22.35 -41.01 -2.93
CA ASN A 156 22.85 -40.90 -1.55
C ASN A 156 22.21 -39.74 -0.76
N SER A 157 21.28 -38.96 -1.34
CA SER A 157 20.76 -37.71 -0.77
C SER A 157 19.25 -37.73 -0.45
N ALA A 158 18.73 -38.84 0.08
CA ALA A 158 17.30 -39.03 0.37
C ALA A 158 16.66 -37.90 1.22
N THR A 159 17.40 -37.31 2.16
CA THR A 159 16.93 -36.20 3.01
C THR A 159 16.71 -34.90 2.24
N ILE A 160 17.51 -34.66 1.19
CA ILE A 160 17.36 -33.46 0.34
C ILE A 160 16.15 -33.63 -0.59
N ALA A 161 15.92 -34.84 -1.08
CA ALA A 161 14.77 -35.15 -1.93
C ALA A 161 13.43 -34.89 -1.22
N SER A 162 13.30 -35.24 0.06
CA SER A 162 12.08 -34.95 0.84
C SER A 162 11.90 -33.45 1.10
N LEU A 163 12.98 -32.72 1.37
CA LEU A 163 12.95 -31.27 1.53
C LEU A 163 12.52 -30.54 0.25
N VAL A 164 13.05 -30.95 -0.90
CA VAL A 164 12.67 -30.40 -2.21
C VAL A 164 11.19 -30.66 -2.52
N ALA A 165 10.64 -31.81 -2.11
CA ALA A 165 9.21 -32.10 -2.28
C ALA A 165 8.34 -31.12 -1.48
N ASN A 166 8.73 -30.78 -0.25
CA ASN A 166 8.05 -29.77 0.57
C ASN A 166 8.18 -28.37 -0.07
N MET A 167 9.38 -27.97 -0.48
CA MET A 167 9.59 -26.69 -1.16
C MET A 167 8.77 -26.57 -2.46
N LYS A 168 8.67 -27.66 -3.24
CA LYS A 168 7.86 -27.71 -4.47
C LYS A 168 6.36 -27.56 -4.16
N ARG A 169 5.88 -28.16 -3.08
CA ARG A 169 4.50 -28.01 -2.60
C ARG A 169 4.22 -26.55 -2.23
N ASP A 170 5.11 -25.94 -1.46
CA ASP A 170 4.93 -24.59 -0.92
C ASP A 170 5.12 -23.51 -1.99
N LEU A 171 5.91 -23.78 -3.04
CA LEU A 171 5.99 -22.98 -4.27
C LEU A 171 4.64 -22.87 -5.00
N GLY A 172 3.68 -23.74 -4.69
CA GLY A 172 2.29 -23.60 -5.10
C GLY A 172 2.12 -23.50 -6.61
N ARG A 173 3.00 -24.13 -7.41
CA ARG A 173 2.91 -24.17 -8.89
C ARG A 173 1.65 -24.93 -9.32
N ARG A 174 0.49 -24.27 -9.18
CA ARG A 174 -0.77 -24.69 -9.76
C ARG A 174 -0.61 -24.51 -11.25
N GLY A 175 -0.48 -25.63 -11.96
CA GLY A 175 -0.26 -25.64 -13.40
C GLY A 175 -1.23 -24.67 -14.07
N ARG A 176 -0.70 -23.81 -14.95
CA ARG A 176 -1.51 -22.98 -15.85
C ARG A 176 -2.60 -23.90 -16.43
N PRO A 177 -3.90 -23.60 -16.25
CA PRO A 177 -4.93 -24.40 -16.86
C PRO A 177 -4.63 -24.44 -18.35
N LYS A 178 -4.39 -25.64 -18.88
CA LYS A 178 -4.24 -25.83 -20.33
C LYS A 178 -5.55 -25.34 -20.91
N THR A 179 -5.51 -24.20 -21.60
CA THR A 179 -6.67 -23.73 -22.37
C THR A 179 -7.10 -24.89 -23.25
N PRO A 180 -8.33 -25.42 -23.09
CA PRO A 180 -8.77 -26.55 -23.89
C PRO A 180 -8.65 -26.18 -25.37
N LEU A 181 -8.08 -27.09 -26.16
CA LEU A 181 -7.88 -26.93 -27.62
C LEU A 181 -9.16 -26.52 -28.36
N ALA A 182 -10.34 -26.72 -27.76
CA ALA A 182 -11.64 -26.26 -28.25
C ALA A 182 -11.79 -24.73 -28.41
N LEU A 183 -10.95 -23.92 -27.76
CA LEU A 183 -10.91 -22.46 -27.95
C LEU A 183 -9.86 -21.99 -28.97
N ARG A 184 -9.08 -22.89 -29.57
CA ARG A 184 -8.26 -22.58 -30.76
C ARG A 184 -9.14 -22.63 -32.02
N LYS A 185 -10.16 -21.78 -32.07
CA LYS A 185 -11.05 -21.68 -33.22
C LYS A 185 -10.39 -20.78 -34.27
N THR A 186 -10.01 -21.44 -35.38
CA THR A 186 -9.95 -20.93 -36.76
C THR A 186 -9.05 -19.72 -37.06
N THR A 187 -7.85 -20.03 -37.55
CA THR A 187 -7.15 -19.19 -38.55
C THR A 187 -8.12 -18.90 -39.71
N PRO A 188 -8.35 -17.64 -40.13
CA PRO A 188 -9.07 -17.35 -41.37
C PRO A 188 -8.22 -17.79 -42.56
N ALA A 189 -8.83 -18.54 -43.48
CA ALA A 189 -8.20 -18.97 -44.73
C ALA A 189 -7.77 -17.76 -45.59
N PRO A 190 -6.65 -17.85 -46.32
CA PRO A 190 -6.18 -16.78 -47.18
C PRO A 190 -6.99 -16.69 -48.48
N GLY A 191 -7.42 -15.48 -48.82
CA GLY A 191 -7.69 -15.09 -50.21
C GLY A 191 -9.16 -15.04 -50.63
N ILE A 192 -9.80 -13.88 -50.42
CA ILE A 192 -10.72 -13.29 -51.40
C ILE A 192 -10.42 -11.79 -51.41
N GLY A 193 -10.03 -11.28 -52.58
CA GLY A 193 -9.57 -9.91 -52.79
C GLY A 193 -10.63 -8.87 -52.43
N VAL A 194 -10.20 -7.85 -51.70
CA VAL A 194 -10.93 -6.60 -51.48
C VAL A 194 -10.13 -5.50 -52.18
N PRO A 195 -10.78 -4.66 -53.01
CA PRO A 195 -10.09 -3.66 -53.82
C PRO A 195 -9.49 -2.55 -52.95
N THR A 196 -8.29 -2.15 -53.34
CA THR A 196 -7.43 -1.09 -52.79
C THR A 196 -8.19 0.20 -52.47
N PRO A 197 -8.08 0.75 -51.24
CA PRO A 197 -8.48 2.12 -50.95
C PRO A 197 -7.50 3.09 -51.64
N ARG A 198 -8.05 3.98 -52.45
CA ARG A 198 -7.36 5.11 -53.09
C ARG A 198 -6.73 6.00 -52.01
N LEU A 199 -5.40 6.10 -52.01
CA LEU A 199 -4.63 7.02 -51.18
C LEU A 199 -5.07 8.47 -51.46
N LEU A 200 -5.51 9.16 -50.42
CA LEU A 200 -5.60 10.63 -50.37
C LEU A 200 -4.17 11.20 -50.36
N PRO A 201 -3.90 12.32 -51.05
CA PRO A 201 -2.61 12.98 -51.00
C PRO A 201 -2.34 13.58 -49.60
N PRO A 202 -1.07 13.72 -49.20
CA PRO A 202 -0.69 14.32 -47.93
C PRO A 202 -1.01 15.81 -47.93
N ASN A 203 -1.65 16.28 -46.86
CA ASN A 203 -1.87 17.69 -46.57
C ASN A 203 -0.50 18.37 -46.33
N GLU A 204 -0.12 19.28 -47.22
CA GLU A 204 0.93 20.27 -46.97
C GLU A 204 0.39 21.34 -46.01
N PRO A 205 1.12 21.74 -44.96
CA PRO A 205 0.74 22.89 -44.14
C PRO A 205 1.06 24.18 -44.89
N GLU A 206 0.01 24.95 -45.19
CA GLU A 206 0.08 26.33 -45.66
C GLU A 206 0.84 27.23 -44.67
N GLY A 207 1.72 28.08 -45.22
CA GLY A 207 1.86 29.45 -44.73
C GLY A 207 2.86 29.71 -43.59
N TRP A 208 4.15 29.50 -43.84
CA TRP A 208 5.18 30.29 -43.16
C TRP A 208 5.98 31.09 -44.19
N VAL A 209 5.84 32.41 -44.14
CA VAL A 209 6.61 33.37 -44.95
C VAL A 209 7.65 34.01 -44.03
N PRO A 210 8.96 33.77 -44.24
CA PRO A 210 9.97 34.56 -43.57
C PRO A 210 10.02 35.97 -44.17
N ARG A 211 9.71 36.99 -43.35
CA ARG A 211 10.14 38.36 -43.58
C ARG A 211 11.60 38.47 -43.15
N ASP A 212 12.50 38.54 -44.13
CA ASP A 212 13.85 39.05 -43.93
C ASP A 212 13.98 40.41 -44.63
N ASP A 213 13.43 41.43 -43.98
CA ASP A 213 13.89 42.81 -44.13
C ASP A 213 15.06 43.01 -43.17
N ALA A 214 16.28 42.93 -43.68
CA ALA A 214 17.43 43.66 -43.15
C ALA A 214 18.58 43.62 -44.15
N GLY A 215 18.77 44.70 -44.90
CA GLY A 215 20.10 45.07 -45.39
C GLY A 215 21.06 45.39 -44.22
N PRO A 216 22.24 46.02 -44.45
CA PRO A 216 22.64 46.73 -45.66
C PRO A 216 24.13 46.56 -46.03
N ARG A 217 24.56 47.36 -47.03
CA ARG A 217 25.94 47.77 -47.35
C ARG A 217 26.72 46.71 -48.15
N GLY A 218 27.46 47.05 -49.18
CA GLY A 218 27.99 48.31 -49.69
C GLY A 218 29.14 47.92 -50.62
#